data_AF-A0A673LKY5-F1
#
_entry.id   AF-A0A673LKY5-F1
#
_cell.length_a   1.000
_cell.length_b   1.000
_cell.length_c   1.000
_cell.angle_alpha   90.00
_cell.angle_beta   90.00
_cell.angle_gamma   90.00
#
_symmetry.space_group_name_H-M   'P 1'
#
loop_
_entity.id
_entity.type
_entity.pdbx_description
1 polymer ?
#
loop_
_entity_poly.entity_id
_entity_poly.type
_entity_poly.pdbx_seq_one_letter_code
_entity_poly.pdbx_strand_id
1 'polypeptide(L)'
;MKLSSSLFALLCLICEIVSIALFLRGFFPVPVKSSFSAKIVMCSAGSGPNSRKAPEPLFKRVVIVLIDALREDFVFGSDGRRFMPYTSHVVERGSSHSFIAKARPPTVTMPRIKALTTGSIPGFIDVVMNLNSPALLEDNLIWQAKSAGKRIIFYGDDTWVRLFPKHFMEHDGTTSFFVSDYTEFVCKSMRSL
;
A
#
# COMPACT_ATOMS: atom_id res chain seq x y z
N MET A 1 -58.93 -0.91 -15.24
CA MET A 1 -58.58 -0.24 -13.97
C MET A 1 -57.68 0.95 -14.31
N LYS A 2 -58.15 2.19 -14.13
CA LYS A 2 -57.33 3.39 -14.40
C LYS A 2 -56.42 3.60 -13.19
N LEU A 3 -55.13 3.26 -13.33
CA LEU A 3 -54.14 3.67 -12.32
C LEU A 3 -54.17 5.20 -12.25
N SER A 4 -54.29 5.76 -11.04
CA SER A 4 -54.20 7.21 -10.91
C SER A 4 -52.80 7.65 -11.36
N SER A 5 -52.72 8.78 -12.07
CA SER A 5 -51.44 9.35 -12.51
C SER A 5 -50.44 9.50 -11.33
N SER A 6 -50.95 9.74 -10.12
CA SER A 6 -50.14 9.80 -8.89
C SER A 6 -49.50 8.47 -8.49
N LEU A 7 -50.20 7.34 -8.66
CA LEU A 7 -49.67 6.01 -8.37
C LEU A 7 -48.55 5.64 -9.35
N PHE A 8 -48.71 6.01 -10.62
CA PHE A 8 -47.67 5.79 -11.64
C PHE A 8 -46.41 6.61 -11.35
N ALA A 9 -46.56 7.90 -11.00
CA ALA A 9 -45.44 8.76 -10.64
C ALA A 9 -44.68 8.24 -9.39
N LEU A 10 -45.41 7.76 -8.38
CA LEU A 10 -44.80 7.16 -7.18
C LEU A 10 -43.99 5.90 -7.52
N LEU A 11 -44.50 5.06 -8.42
CA LEU A 11 -43.83 3.83 -8.84
C LEU A 11 -42.53 4.12 -9.60
N CYS A 12 -42.52 5.16 -10.46
CA CYS A 12 -41.31 5.64 -11.12
C CYS A 12 -40.26 6.14 -10.12
N LEU A 13 -40.67 6.92 -9.11
CA LEU A 13 -39.78 7.41 -8.05
C LEU A 13 -39.15 6.27 -7.25
N ILE A 14 -39.94 5.25 -6.90
CA ILE A 14 -39.43 4.06 -6.19
C ILE A 14 -38.43 3.31 -7.09
N CYS A 15 -38.73 3.13 -8.37
CA CYS A 15 -37.81 2.49 -9.32
C CYS A 15 -36.48 3.25 -9.46
N GLU A 16 -36.50 4.58 -9.48
CA GLU A 16 -35.27 5.40 -9.51
C GLU A 16 -34.44 5.20 -8.25
N ILE A 17 -35.04 5.26 -7.07
CA ILE A 17 -34.34 5.03 -5.79
C ILE A 17 -33.74 3.62 -5.76
N VAL A 18 -34.48 2.60 -6.19
CA VAL A 18 -34.01 1.21 -6.26
C VAL A 18 -32.85 1.07 -7.25
N SER A 19 -32.94 1.72 -8.41
CA SER A 19 -31.89 1.70 -9.43
C SER A 19 -30.62 2.36 -8.93
N ILE A 20 -30.74 3.50 -8.25
CA ILE A 20 -29.61 4.18 -7.60
C ILE A 20 -29.01 3.28 -6.53
N ALA A 21 -29.83 2.63 -5.68
CA ALA A 21 -29.34 1.74 -4.64
C ALA A 21 -28.58 0.52 -5.21
N LEU A 22 -29.10 -0.09 -6.28
CA LEU A 22 -28.44 -1.21 -6.97
C LEU A 22 -27.15 -0.75 -7.66
N PHE A 23 -27.17 0.43 -8.30
CA PHE A 23 -25.98 1.02 -8.91
C PHE A 23 -24.91 1.29 -7.86
N LEU A 24 -25.24 1.94 -6.75
CA LEU A 24 -24.29 2.21 -5.67
C LEU A 24 -23.72 0.91 -5.09
N ARG A 25 -24.55 -0.12 -4.91
CA ARG A 25 -24.08 -1.43 -4.40
C ARG A 25 -23.20 -2.20 -5.39
N GLY A 26 -23.48 -2.11 -6.68
CA GLY A 26 -22.74 -2.84 -7.73
C GLY A 26 -21.48 -2.11 -8.21
N PHE A 27 -21.54 -0.78 -8.31
CA PHE A 27 -20.46 0.07 -8.81
C PHE A 27 -19.38 0.31 -7.74
N PHE A 28 -19.79 0.39 -6.47
CA PHE A 28 -18.86 0.48 -5.34
C PHE A 28 -18.77 -0.89 -4.66
N PRO A 29 -17.84 -1.77 -5.10
CA PRO A 29 -17.58 -2.99 -4.35
C PRO A 29 -17.12 -2.57 -2.96
N VAL A 30 -17.95 -2.83 -1.95
CA VAL A 30 -17.52 -2.79 -0.55
C VAL A 30 -16.33 -3.72 -0.49
N PRO A 31 -15.14 -3.27 -0.05
CA PRO A 31 -13.98 -4.14 0.04
C PRO A 31 -14.39 -5.34 0.88
N VAL A 32 -14.49 -6.49 0.21
CA VAL A 32 -14.74 -7.76 0.89
C VAL A 32 -13.50 -7.92 1.74
N LYS A 33 -13.65 -7.72 3.06
CA LYS A 33 -12.56 -7.88 4.02
C LYS A 33 -12.10 -9.31 3.86
N SER A 34 -11.08 -9.51 3.04
CA SER A 34 -10.38 -10.77 2.94
C SER A 34 -9.74 -10.93 4.31
N SER A 35 -10.45 -11.63 5.20
CA SER A 35 -9.87 -12.27 6.36
C SER A 35 -9.02 -13.44 5.86
N PHE A 36 -8.16 -13.18 4.87
CA PHE A 36 -7.02 -14.01 4.58
C PHE A 36 -6.04 -13.69 5.71
N SER A 37 -6.29 -14.30 6.86
CA SER A 37 -5.19 -14.82 7.64
C SER A 37 -4.44 -15.71 6.67
N ALA A 38 -3.43 -15.15 6.01
CA ALA A 38 -2.55 -15.85 5.11
C ALA A 38 -1.76 -16.81 6.00
N LYS A 39 -2.41 -17.91 6.37
CA LYS A 39 -1.73 -19.15 6.62
C LYS A 39 -1.02 -19.43 5.32
N ILE A 40 0.25 -19.04 5.25
CA ILE A 40 1.13 -19.26 4.12
C ILE A 40 1.00 -20.76 3.80
N VAL A 41 0.17 -21.09 2.81
CA VAL A 41 0.14 -22.42 2.22
C VAL A 41 1.34 -22.41 1.29
N MET A 42 2.49 -22.67 1.88
CA MET A 42 3.67 -23.00 1.11
C MET A 42 3.31 -24.29 0.39
N CYS A 43 3.24 -24.24 -0.94
CA CYS A 43 3.09 -25.43 -1.76
C CYS A 43 4.36 -26.29 -1.58
N SER A 44 4.38 -27.11 -0.54
CA SER A 44 5.35 -28.17 -0.35
C SER A 44 5.07 -29.24 -1.40
N ALA A 45 5.73 -29.13 -2.55
CA ALA A 45 6.04 -30.30 -3.35
C ALA A 45 7.01 -31.16 -2.52
N GLY A 46 6.47 -32.10 -1.73
CA GLY A 46 7.28 -33.06 -0.97
C GLY A 46 6.76 -33.35 0.44
N SER A 47 6.03 -34.46 0.53
CA SER A 47 5.68 -35.33 1.68
C SER A 47 6.29 -35.05 3.06
N GLY A 48 5.42 -35.02 4.08
CA GLY A 48 5.78 -35.21 5.49
C GLY A 48 4.70 -34.72 6.47
N PRO A 49 4.07 -35.58 7.30
CA PRO A 49 3.20 -35.14 8.39
C PRO A 49 4.06 -34.70 9.58
N ASN A 50 3.64 -33.64 10.26
CA ASN A 50 4.15 -33.16 11.57
C ASN A 50 5.33 -32.17 11.52
N SER A 51 5.02 -30.91 11.19
CA SER A 51 5.33 -29.71 12.00
C SER A 51 5.17 -28.49 11.10
N ARG A 52 4.02 -27.81 11.20
CA ARG A 52 3.78 -26.51 10.52
C ARG A 52 4.55 -25.40 11.25
N LYS A 53 5.86 -25.54 11.41
CA LYS A 53 6.73 -24.42 11.80
C LYS A 53 7.03 -23.63 10.54
N ALA A 54 6.80 -22.33 10.60
CA ALA A 54 7.32 -21.43 9.58
C ALA A 54 8.85 -21.65 9.49
N PRO A 55 9.42 -21.63 8.27
CA PRO A 55 10.87 -21.73 8.12
C PRO A 55 11.54 -20.62 8.91
N GLU A 56 12.73 -20.90 9.46
CA GLU A 56 13.47 -19.86 10.17
C GLU A 56 13.81 -18.71 9.22
N PRO A 57 13.66 -17.45 9.66
CA PRO A 57 13.90 -16.31 8.81
C PRO A 57 15.39 -16.21 8.48
N LEU A 58 15.73 -16.20 7.19
CA LEU A 58 17.11 -16.02 6.72
C LEU A 58 17.70 -14.67 7.15
N PHE A 59 16.86 -13.65 7.29
CA PHE A 59 17.27 -12.30 7.66
C PHE A 59 16.60 -11.85 8.95
N LYS A 60 17.40 -11.28 9.87
CA LYS A 60 16.91 -10.75 11.15
C LYS A 60 16.33 -9.34 11.03
N ARG A 61 16.71 -8.60 9.98
CA ARG A 61 16.36 -7.19 9.75
C ARG A 61 16.02 -6.98 8.29
N VAL A 62 15.06 -6.10 8.04
CA VAL A 62 14.62 -5.71 6.69
C VAL A 62 14.56 -4.18 6.66
N VAL A 63 15.06 -3.61 5.58
CA VAL A 63 14.97 -2.17 5.30
C VAL A 63 14.12 -2.01 4.04
N ILE A 64 13.04 -1.23 4.15
CA ILE A 64 12.19 -0.88 3.02
C ILE A 64 12.48 0.58 2.68
N VAL A 65 13.01 0.82 1.48
CA VAL A 65 13.25 2.16 0.96
C VAL A 65 12.21 2.45 -0.10
N LEU A 66 11.39 3.47 0.13
CA LEU A 66 10.44 3.96 -0.86
C LEU A 66 10.92 5.30 -1.42
N ILE A 67 11.02 5.39 -2.74
CA ILE A 67 11.41 6.59 -3.46
C ILE A 67 10.20 7.05 -4.26
N ASP A 68 9.67 8.23 -3.95
CA ASP A 68 8.54 8.80 -4.70
C ASP A 68 8.99 9.23 -6.10
N ALA A 69 8.08 9.11 -7.08
CA ALA A 69 8.30 9.46 -8.49
C ALA A 69 9.51 8.78 -9.16
N LEU A 70 10.00 7.63 -8.65
CA LEU A 70 11.04 6.84 -9.32
C LEU A 70 10.46 6.05 -10.50
N ARG A 71 10.62 6.60 -11.70
CA ARG A 71 10.21 5.93 -12.94
C ARG A 71 11.25 4.89 -13.39
N GLU A 72 10.80 3.91 -14.18
CA GLU A 72 11.65 2.83 -14.66
C GLU A 72 12.83 3.31 -15.52
N ASP A 73 12.63 4.36 -16.32
CA ASP A 73 13.62 4.91 -17.23
C ASP A 73 14.79 5.60 -16.50
N PHE A 74 14.60 5.99 -15.24
CA PHE A 74 15.68 6.56 -14.43
C PHE A 74 16.70 5.50 -13.99
N VAL A 75 16.32 4.23 -13.93
CA VAL A 75 17.19 3.12 -13.48
C VAL A 75 17.62 2.25 -14.65
N PHE A 76 16.68 1.88 -15.52
CA PHE A 76 16.90 0.96 -16.64
C PHE A 76 17.13 1.68 -17.98
N GLY A 77 16.93 2.99 -18.04
CA GLY A 77 17.20 3.78 -19.24
C GLY A 77 18.69 4.01 -19.48
N SER A 78 19.00 4.64 -20.62
CA SER A 78 20.38 4.98 -21.02
C SER A 78 21.11 5.83 -19.97
N ASP A 79 20.36 6.67 -19.26
CA ASP A 79 20.91 7.58 -18.25
C ASP A 79 21.03 6.96 -16.85
N GLY A 80 20.53 5.74 -16.64
CA GLY A 80 20.57 5.08 -15.32
C GLY A 80 21.99 4.91 -14.79
N ARG A 81 22.94 4.58 -15.67
CA ARG A 81 24.37 4.51 -15.32
C ARG A 81 24.97 5.85 -14.87
N ARG A 82 24.42 6.97 -15.36
CA ARG A 82 24.90 8.32 -15.06
C ARG A 82 24.33 8.82 -13.73
N PHE A 83 23.04 8.62 -13.47
CA PHE A 83 22.37 9.17 -12.30
C PHE A 83 22.26 8.17 -11.13
N MET A 84 22.23 6.87 -11.39
CA MET A 84 22.13 5.80 -10.39
C MET A 84 23.15 4.67 -10.61
N PRO A 85 24.46 4.98 -10.63
CA PRO A 85 25.50 4.01 -10.98
C PRO A 85 25.51 2.77 -10.08
N TYR A 86 25.27 2.95 -8.78
CA TYR A 86 25.21 1.84 -7.83
C TYR A 86 24.05 0.88 -8.13
N THR A 87 22.84 1.43 -8.30
CA THR A 87 21.64 0.63 -8.57
C THR A 87 21.79 -0.12 -9.89
N SER A 88 22.19 0.55 -10.97
CA SER A 88 22.42 -0.09 -12.26
C SER A 88 23.48 -1.19 -12.18
N HIS A 89 24.56 -0.98 -11.43
CA HIS A 89 25.61 -1.99 -11.25
C HIS A 89 25.12 -3.26 -10.52
N VAL A 90 24.30 -3.11 -9.47
CA VAL A 90 23.76 -4.28 -8.73
C VAL A 90 22.78 -5.07 -9.60
N VAL A 91 21.98 -4.37 -10.40
CA VAL A 91 21.05 -4.98 -11.37
C VAL A 91 21.81 -5.74 -12.45
N GLU A 92 22.83 -5.13 -13.06
CA GLU A 92 23.63 -5.73 -14.14
C GLU A 92 24.43 -6.96 -13.67
N ARG A 93 24.92 -6.95 -12.42
CA ARG A 93 25.60 -8.12 -11.82
C ARG A 93 24.68 -9.29 -11.51
N GLY A 94 23.36 -9.16 -11.65
CA GLY A 94 22.40 -10.19 -11.27
C GLY A 94 22.36 -10.46 -9.76
N SER A 95 22.87 -9.54 -8.94
CA SER A 95 22.87 -9.64 -7.47
C SER A 95 21.58 -9.11 -6.84
N SER A 96 20.63 -8.62 -7.65
CA SER A 96 19.29 -8.19 -7.24
C SER A 96 18.20 -8.75 -8.15
N HIS A 97 17.01 -8.94 -7.60
CA HIS A 97 15.80 -9.17 -8.37
C HIS A 97 15.07 -7.85 -8.61
N SER A 98 14.83 -7.53 -9.88
CA SER A 98 14.23 -6.26 -10.31
C SER A 98 12.91 -6.51 -11.03
N PHE A 99 11.91 -5.69 -10.72
CA PHE A 99 10.57 -5.79 -11.30
C PHE A 99 10.06 -4.40 -11.68
N ILE A 100 9.35 -4.34 -12.80
CA ILE A 100 8.66 -3.13 -13.25
C ILE A 100 7.20 -3.20 -12.75
N ALA A 101 6.84 -2.27 -11.87
CA ALA A 101 5.48 -2.16 -11.35
C ALA A 101 4.69 -1.12 -12.17
N LYS A 102 3.67 -1.56 -12.91
CA LYS A 102 2.82 -0.67 -13.71
C LYS A 102 1.73 -0.03 -12.85
N ALA A 103 1.86 1.26 -12.55
CA ALA A 103 0.82 2.04 -11.87
C ALA A 103 -0.28 2.49 -12.87
N ARG A 104 -1.52 2.04 -12.69
CA ARG A 104 -2.69 2.56 -13.43
C ARG A 104 -3.17 3.87 -12.83
N PRO A 105 -3.65 4.89 -13.57
CA PRO A 105 -4.20 6.11 -12.97
C PRO A 105 -5.26 5.81 -11.88
N PRO A 106 -5.37 6.60 -10.78
CA PRO A 106 -4.69 7.86 -10.47
C PRO A 106 -3.31 7.69 -9.80
N THR A 107 -2.41 8.65 -10.00
CA THR A 107 -1.03 8.65 -9.47
C THR A 107 -0.93 9.49 -8.18
N VAL A 108 -1.86 9.31 -7.25
CA VAL A 108 -1.80 9.97 -5.93
C VAL A 108 -0.97 9.10 -4.97
N THR A 109 -0.07 9.72 -4.21
CA THR A 109 0.88 9.02 -3.31
C THR A 109 0.18 8.20 -2.23
N MET A 110 -0.86 8.74 -1.59
CA MET A 110 -1.53 8.10 -0.46
C MET A 110 -2.26 6.79 -0.82
N PRO A 111 -3.09 6.71 -1.89
CA PRO A 111 -3.65 5.44 -2.37
C PRO A 111 -2.59 4.40 -2.73
N ARG A 112 -1.39 4.81 -3.16
CA ARG A 112 -0.29 3.89 -3.46
C ARG A 112 0.33 3.33 -2.21
N ILE A 113 0.57 4.16 -1.20
CA ILE A 113 1.06 3.69 0.10
C ILE A 113 0.08 2.69 0.71
N LYS A 114 -1.23 2.97 0.63
CA LYS A 114 -2.28 2.04 1.04
C LYS A 114 -2.15 0.72 0.28
N ALA A 115 -2.11 0.76 -1.05
CA ALA A 115 -1.98 -0.44 -1.87
C ALA A 115 -0.72 -1.27 -1.59
N LEU A 116 0.42 -0.60 -1.35
CA LEU A 116 1.69 -1.25 -1.03
C LEU A 116 1.68 -1.94 0.33
N THR A 117 0.99 -1.33 1.31
CA THR A 117 0.98 -1.84 2.69
C THR A 117 -0.14 -2.85 2.95
N THR A 118 -1.27 -2.76 2.26
CA THR A 118 -2.40 -3.70 2.39
C THR A 118 -2.40 -4.78 1.31
N GLY A 119 -1.66 -4.61 0.23
CA GLY A 119 -1.70 -5.50 -0.94
C GLY A 119 -3.00 -5.42 -1.74
N SER A 120 -3.87 -4.44 -1.45
CA SER A 120 -5.18 -4.28 -2.09
C SER A 120 -5.14 -3.26 -3.23
N ILE A 121 -5.96 -3.47 -4.26
CA ILE A 121 -6.09 -2.51 -5.37
C ILE A 121 -6.86 -1.29 -4.85
N PRO A 122 -6.31 -0.06 -4.95
CA PRO A 122 -6.98 1.13 -4.44
C PRO A 122 -8.22 1.43 -5.29
N GLY A 123 -9.37 1.54 -4.65
CA GLY A 123 -10.64 1.89 -5.29
C GLY A 123 -10.85 3.41 -5.37
N PHE A 124 -11.80 3.84 -6.19
CA PHE A 124 -12.20 5.26 -6.24
C PHE A 124 -12.71 5.77 -4.88
N ILE A 125 -13.41 4.91 -4.13
CA ILE A 125 -13.91 5.23 -2.79
C ILE A 125 -12.76 5.52 -1.80
N ASP A 126 -11.61 4.88 -1.95
CA ASP A 126 -10.46 5.12 -1.08
C ASP A 126 -9.94 6.55 -1.26
N VAL A 127 -9.96 7.09 -2.48
CA VAL A 127 -9.55 8.47 -2.75
C VAL A 127 -10.47 9.45 -2.02
N VAL A 128 -11.79 9.21 -2.04
CA VAL A 128 -12.77 10.06 -1.37
C VAL A 128 -12.69 9.93 0.15
N MET A 129 -12.57 8.71 0.68
CA MET A 129 -12.49 8.47 2.13
C MET A 129 -11.21 9.04 2.74
N ASN A 130 -10.09 9.00 2.00
CA ASN A 130 -8.82 9.61 2.41
C ASN A 130 -8.88 11.14 2.55
N LEU A 131 -9.83 11.83 1.90
CA LEU A 131 -10.03 13.27 2.10
C LEU A 131 -10.62 13.59 3.48
N ASN A 132 -11.36 12.66 4.08
CA ASN A 132 -12.11 12.90 5.32
C ASN A 132 -11.45 12.29 6.56
N SER A 133 -10.68 11.20 6.42
CA SER A 133 -9.89 10.62 7.51
C SER A 133 -8.64 9.93 6.96
N PRO A 134 -7.42 10.38 7.33
CA PRO A 134 -6.21 9.82 6.78
C PRO A 134 -5.75 8.53 7.47
N ALA A 135 -6.37 8.13 8.59
CA ALA A 135 -5.90 6.97 9.35
C ALA A 135 -6.32 5.66 8.67
N LEU A 136 -5.33 4.79 8.41
CA LEU A 136 -5.55 3.48 7.80
C LEU A 136 -5.92 2.45 8.88
N LEU A 137 -7.19 2.05 8.91
CA LEU A 137 -7.74 1.10 9.88
C LEU A 137 -7.76 -0.36 9.39
N GLU A 138 -7.34 -0.58 8.14
CA GLU A 138 -7.32 -1.91 7.51
C GLU A 138 -6.08 -2.71 7.93
N ASP A 139 -6.14 -4.03 7.76
CA ASP A 139 -4.99 -4.91 7.95
C ASP A 139 -3.88 -4.53 6.96
N ASN A 140 -2.67 -4.35 7.48
CA ASN A 140 -1.53 -3.87 6.72
C ASN A 140 -0.23 -4.44 7.28
N LEU A 141 0.81 -4.46 6.44
CA LEU A 141 2.12 -5.02 6.77
C LEU A 141 2.71 -4.44 8.06
N ILE A 142 2.53 -3.14 8.30
CA ILE A 142 3.09 -2.44 9.47
C ILE A 142 2.35 -2.88 10.74
N TRP A 143 1.02 -2.98 10.67
CA TRP A 143 0.19 -3.48 11.76
C TRP A 143 0.50 -4.95 12.08
N GLN A 144 0.66 -5.81 11.08
CA GLN A 144 1.04 -7.21 11.29
C GLN A 144 2.43 -7.32 11.94
N ALA A 145 3.41 -6.53 11.48
CA ALA A 145 4.75 -6.51 12.06
C ALA A 145 4.73 -6.04 13.53
N LYS A 146 3.94 -5.02 13.86
CA LYS A 146 3.77 -4.54 15.23
C LYS A 146 3.09 -5.57 16.11
N SER A 147 2.01 -6.19 15.63
CA SER A 147 1.29 -7.26 16.35
C SER A 147 2.17 -8.50 16.59
N ALA A 148 3.14 -8.74 15.70
CA ALA A 148 4.17 -9.76 15.89
C ALA A 148 5.34 -9.33 16.82
N GLY A 149 5.23 -8.18 17.50
CA GLY A 149 6.23 -7.67 18.44
C GLY A 149 7.52 -7.20 17.78
N LYS A 150 7.51 -6.89 16.48
CA LYS A 150 8.70 -6.39 15.77
C LYS A 150 8.92 -4.90 16.08
N ARG A 151 10.19 -4.51 16.17
CA ARG A 151 10.58 -3.10 16.29
C ARG A 151 10.54 -2.45 14.91
N ILE A 152 9.73 -1.42 14.76
CA ILE A 152 9.55 -0.67 13.51
C ILE A 152 10.00 0.77 13.74
N ILE A 153 10.96 1.22 12.94
CA ILE A 153 11.49 2.58 12.94
C ILE A 153 11.16 3.19 11.57
N PHE A 154 10.63 4.41 11.58
CA PHE A 154 10.27 5.11 10.35
C PHE A 154 11.03 6.43 10.21
N TYR A 155 11.55 6.70 9.02
CA TYR A 155 12.18 7.96 8.67
C TYR A 155 11.58 8.45 7.34
N GLY A 156 10.96 9.63 7.33
CA GLY A 156 10.37 10.18 6.12
C GLY A 156 9.26 11.19 6.37
N ASP A 157 8.39 11.33 5.37
CA ASP A 157 7.29 12.30 5.33
C ASP A 157 6.23 12.02 6.41
N ASP A 158 5.75 13.09 7.07
CA ASP A 158 4.64 13.08 8.03
C ASP A 158 3.37 12.38 7.55
N THR A 159 3.16 12.30 6.23
CA THR A 159 2.03 11.59 5.62
C THR A 159 1.94 10.14 6.10
N TRP A 160 3.07 9.46 6.27
CA TRP A 160 3.11 8.09 6.82
C TRP A 160 2.75 8.03 8.29
N VAL A 161 3.20 9.01 9.08
CA VAL A 161 2.88 9.10 10.51
C VAL A 161 1.38 9.33 10.71
N ARG A 162 0.76 10.13 9.84
CA ARG A 162 -0.71 10.36 9.83
C ARG A 162 -1.48 9.12 9.37
N LEU A 163 -0.96 8.38 8.39
CA LEU A 163 -1.56 7.14 7.89
C LEU A 163 -1.54 6.02 8.93
N PHE A 164 -0.42 5.87 9.67
CA PHE A 164 -0.19 4.78 10.61
C PHE A 164 0.07 5.30 12.04
N PRO A 165 -0.92 5.96 12.66
CA PRO A 165 -0.73 6.55 13.98
C PRO A 165 -0.39 5.48 15.01
N LYS A 166 0.61 5.74 15.87
CA LYS A 166 1.08 4.84 16.93
C LYS A 166 1.66 3.50 16.45
N HIS A 167 1.92 3.31 15.15
CA HIS A 167 2.49 2.05 14.66
C HIS A 167 4.02 2.00 14.75
N PHE A 168 4.67 3.16 14.69
CA PHE A 168 6.12 3.30 14.76
C PHE A 168 6.58 3.53 16.19
N MET A 169 7.68 2.87 16.58
CA MET A 169 8.28 3.01 17.92
C MET A 169 9.12 4.28 18.02
N GLU A 170 9.80 4.60 16.92
CA GLU A 170 10.52 5.85 16.69
C GLU A 170 10.16 6.35 15.29
N HIS A 171 9.87 7.65 15.18
CA HIS A 171 9.63 8.30 13.91
C HIS A 171 10.25 9.70 13.89
N ASP A 172 10.94 10.05 12.81
CA ASP A 172 11.38 11.42 12.51
C ASP A 172 10.58 11.89 11.28
N GLY A 173 9.59 12.74 11.54
CA GLY A 173 8.64 13.22 10.54
C GLY A 173 9.12 14.54 9.95
N THR A 174 9.23 14.63 8.63
CA THR A 174 9.58 15.87 7.93
C THR A 174 8.38 16.45 7.20
N THR A 175 8.26 17.78 7.21
CA THR A 175 7.23 18.48 6.45
C THR A 175 7.57 18.42 4.96
N SER A 176 6.65 17.89 4.17
CA SER A 176 6.79 17.51 2.76
C SER A 176 7.09 18.64 1.75
N PHE A 177 7.17 19.90 2.19
CA PHE A 177 7.22 21.06 1.30
C PHE A 177 8.57 21.80 1.24
N PHE A 178 9.54 21.43 2.09
CA PHE A 178 10.89 22.03 2.07
C PHE A 178 11.93 20.94 2.20
N VAL A 179 12.50 20.51 1.07
CA VAL A 179 13.57 19.50 1.05
C VAL A 179 14.81 20.12 0.42
N SER A 180 15.69 20.64 1.27
CA SER A 180 17.07 20.99 0.90
C SER A 180 18.09 20.03 1.51
N ASP A 181 17.67 19.10 2.36
CA ASP A 181 18.57 18.42 3.28
C ASP A 181 18.49 16.89 3.20
N TYR A 182 18.75 16.31 2.03
CA TYR A 182 18.71 14.85 1.83
C TYR A 182 19.87 14.12 2.53
N THR A 183 20.98 14.83 2.79
CA THR A 183 22.24 14.24 3.24
C THR A 183 22.24 13.91 4.73
N GLU A 184 21.61 14.76 5.56
CA GLU A 184 21.57 14.55 7.01
C GLU A 184 20.68 13.34 7.39
N PHE A 185 19.55 13.15 6.71
CA PHE A 185 18.60 12.05 7.02
C PHE A 185 19.16 10.66 6.72
N VAL A 186 19.84 10.48 5.57
CA VAL A 186 20.46 9.18 5.25
C VAL A 186 21.52 8.83 6.28
N CYS A 187 22.31 9.82 6.71
CA CYS A 187 23.36 9.64 7.69
C CYS A 187 22.81 9.33 9.10
N LYS A 188 21.69 9.95 9.49
CA LYS A 188 21.01 9.71 10.78
C LYS A 188 20.31 8.36 10.81
N SER A 189 19.63 7.98 9.73
CA SER A 189 18.98 6.66 9.57
C SER A 189 20.00 5.51 9.62
N MET A 190 21.14 5.66 8.94
CA MET A 190 22.20 4.64 8.95
C MET A 190 22.90 4.47 10.31
N ARG A 191 22.93 5.48 11.18
CA ARG A 191 23.51 5.35 12.54
C ARG A 191 22.58 4.64 13.54
N SER A 192 21.29 4.57 13.26
CA SER A 192 20.28 3.92 14.11
C SER A 192 20.09 2.43 13.79
N LEU A 193 20.61 1.99 12.63
CA LEU A 193 20.68 0.58 12.21
C LEU A 193 21.90 -0.11 12.81
#